data_AF-A0A7S0MG86-F1
#
_entry.id   AF-A0A7S0MG86-F1
#
_cell.length_a   1.000
_cell.length_b   1.000
_cell.length_c   1.000
_cell.angle_alpha   90.00
_cell.angle_beta   90.00
_cell.angle_gamma   90.00
#
_symmetry.space_group_name_H-M   'P 1'
#
loop_
_entity.id
_entity.type
_entity.pdbx_description
1 polymer ?
#
loop_
_entity_poly.entity_id
_entity_poly.type
_entity_poly.pdbx_seq_one_letter_code
_entity_poly.pdbx_strand_id
1 'polypeptide(L)'
;MASPGEVQMIVERLREYKIEEDLTLVTFDEKSAPELLETLNNVFKQLSKDHDVDVRDEEIQATANRMMEFFPVIQYNFQGEPEQFAEGIQRGERAVVYPLLVHILQRLPDLKKRAYLARFLRMIDVPEELFADPEVMDKFQQYKDLQESFKETHKSTERLRGTSLQPTELKREVAQLEGEKQQLKTKIHQLETKLKKNDNFTELYEVTSKLRKEQEEEARLSERLQEQIMQLKQSELRFFQSKKKLQDVQAASHQGTGEELLRRLEEDVQMTRILCLEKLPSDIQQKQNRLKQIQTILELPSIEELQIKDLQGAIQQEEGRISDLGAQLARRQQPGDDKLSMYRQQALIVARKKQDALERLQMRKDELREVEQELNERREKSGGTG
;
A
#
# COMPACT_ATOMS: atom_id res chain seq x y z
N MET A 1 1.77 -19.25 30.48
CA MET A 1 1.16 -17.91 30.55
C MET A 1 1.11 -17.36 29.14
N ALA A 2 -0.05 -16.89 28.69
CA ALA A 2 -0.13 -16.26 27.38
C ALA A 2 0.69 -14.96 27.37
N SER A 3 1.34 -14.65 26.26
CA SER A 3 2.07 -13.40 26.12
C SER A 3 1.10 -12.20 26.09
N PRO A 4 1.52 -10.98 26.49
CA PRO A 4 0.67 -9.79 26.41
C PRO A 4 0.10 -9.54 25.00
N GLY A 5 0.84 -9.92 23.96
CA GLY A 5 0.37 -9.85 22.57
C GLY A 5 -0.73 -10.85 22.21
N GLU A 6 -0.73 -12.04 22.83
CA GLU A 6 -1.79 -13.04 22.63
C GLU A 6 -3.13 -12.59 23.24
N VAL A 7 -3.09 -11.96 24.41
CA VAL A 7 -4.29 -11.42 25.06
C VAL A 7 -4.89 -10.28 24.24
N GLN A 8 -4.04 -9.38 23.73
CA GLN A 8 -4.48 -8.31 22.83
C GLN A 8 -5.15 -8.88 21.58
N MET A 9 -4.55 -9.90 20.96
CA MET A 9 -5.10 -10.56 19.80
C MET A 9 -6.47 -11.18 20.08
N ILE A 10 -6.64 -11.88 21.21
CA ILE A 10 -7.93 -12.47 21.59
C ILE A 10 -9.02 -11.39 21.64
N VAL A 11 -8.77 -10.28 22.35
CA VAL A 11 -9.74 -9.19 22.52
C VAL A 11 -10.08 -8.51 21.20
N GLU A 12 -9.08 -8.27 20.34
CA GLU A 12 -9.31 -7.71 19.00
C GLU A 12 -10.18 -8.64 18.13
N ARG A 13 -9.89 -9.94 18.11
CA ARG A 13 -10.65 -10.92 17.32
C ARG A 13 -12.06 -11.16 17.85
N LEU A 14 -12.25 -11.20 19.17
CA LEU A 14 -13.59 -11.34 19.78
C LEU A 14 -14.51 -10.17 19.39
N ARG A 15 -13.97 -8.95 19.31
CA ARG A 15 -14.68 -7.77 18.82
C ARG A 15 -14.93 -7.82 17.31
N GLU A 16 -13.91 -8.16 16.52
CA GLU A 16 -14.01 -8.27 15.06
C GLU A 16 -15.13 -9.25 14.64
N TYR A 17 -15.20 -10.40 15.30
CA TYR A 17 -16.21 -11.41 15.02
C TYR A 17 -17.56 -11.19 15.72
N LYS A 18 -17.74 -10.06 16.41
CA LYS A 18 -18.97 -9.71 17.14
C LYS A 18 -19.42 -10.78 18.12
N ILE A 19 -18.46 -11.41 18.79
CA ILE A 19 -18.72 -12.40 19.84
C ILE A 19 -18.92 -11.63 21.16
N GLU A 20 -18.05 -10.65 21.42
CA GLU A 20 -18.17 -9.70 22.54
C GLU A 20 -17.70 -8.31 22.06
N GLU A 21 -18.65 -7.40 21.79
CA GLU A 21 -18.36 -6.11 21.14
C GLU A 21 -17.73 -5.07 22.09
N ASP A 22 -18.10 -5.09 23.38
CA ASP A 22 -17.67 -4.09 24.38
C ASP A 22 -16.43 -4.50 25.20
N LEU A 23 -15.72 -5.54 24.76
CA LEU A 23 -14.61 -6.11 25.53
C LEU A 23 -13.34 -5.26 25.44
N THR A 24 -12.79 -4.88 26.60
CA THR A 24 -11.46 -4.25 26.75
C THR A 24 -10.42 -5.24 27.29
N LEU A 25 -9.12 -4.92 27.18
CA LEU A 25 -8.06 -5.77 27.75
C LEU A 25 -8.22 -5.96 29.26
N VAL A 26 -8.62 -4.90 29.98
CA VAL A 26 -8.79 -4.93 31.44
C VAL A 26 -9.99 -5.80 31.80
N THR A 27 -11.14 -5.56 31.17
CA THR A 27 -12.36 -6.35 31.41
C THR A 27 -12.21 -7.82 31.01
N PHE A 28 -11.37 -8.12 30.02
CA PHE A 28 -11.06 -9.51 29.65
C PHE A 28 -10.14 -10.19 30.67
N ASP A 29 -9.12 -9.50 31.16
CA ASP A 29 -8.21 -10.07 32.18
C ASP A 29 -8.85 -10.19 33.56
N GLU A 30 -9.90 -9.41 33.84
CA GLU A 30 -10.71 -9.52 35.06
C GLU A 30 -11.72 -10.68 35.01
N LYS A 31 -11.93 -11.33 33.85
CA LYS A 31 -12.87 -12.45 33.75
C LYS A 31 -12.51 -13.59 34.71
N SER A 32 -13.54 -14.05 35.40
CA SER A 32 -13.50 -15.25 36.24
C SER A 32 -13.47 -16.52 35.38
N ALA A 33 -13.06 -17.64 35.98
CA ALA A 33 -13.04 -18.95 35.33
C ALA A 33 -14.35 -19.34 34.60
N PRO A 34 -15.56 -19.19 35.20
CA PRO A 34 -16.80 -19.51 34.49
C PRO A 34 -17.09 -18.56 33.33
N GLU A 35 -16.78 -17.27 33.47
CA GLU A 35 -16.95 -16.29 32.38
C GLU A 35 -16.00 -16.56 31.21
N LEU A 36 -14.78 -17.03 31.50
CA LEU A 36 -13.83 -17.46 30.47
C LEU A 36 -14.32 -18.70 29.72
N LEU A 37 -14.95 -19.65 30.42
CA LEU A 37 -15.55 -20.82 29.78
C LEU A 37 -16.77 -20.47 28.95
N GLU A 38 -17.60 -19.53 29.41
CA GLU A 38 -18.72 -18.99 28.64
C GLU A 38 -18.20 -18.30 27.36
N THR A 39 -17.13 -17.50 27.47
CA THR A 39 -16.44 -16.87 26.33
C THR A 39 -15.94 -17.92 25.33
N LEU A 40 -15.30 -18.98 25.83
CA LEU A 40 -14.81 -20.08 25.01
C LEU A 40 -15.97 -20.80 24.30
N ASN A 41 -17.05 -21.13 25.02
CA ASN A 41 -18.22 -21.78 24.44
C ASN A 41 -18.89 -20.90 23.36
N ASN A 42 -18.96 -19.58 23.57
CA ASN A 42 -19.44 -18.64 22.56
C ASN A 42 -18.59 -18.64 21.28
N VAL A 43 -17.26 -18.84 21.41
CA VAL A 43 -16.37 -19.05 20.26
C VAL A 43 -16.64 -20.40 19.58
N PHE A 44 -16.86 -21.48 20.33
CA PHE A 44 -17.22 -22.79 19.76
C PHE A 44 -18.59 -22.79 19.08
N LYS A 45 -19.57 -22.03 19.58
CA LYS A 45 -20.89 -21.81 18.98
C LYS A 45 -20.80 -21.20 17.58
N GLN A 46 -19.76 -20.41 17.30
CA GLN A 46 -19.49 -19.89 15.95
C GLN A 46 -19.01 -20.99 14.98
N LEU A 47 -18.49 -22.11 15.48
CA LEU A 47 -17.96 -23.22 14.68
C LEU A 47 -18.99 -24.33 14.44
N SER A 48 -19.74 -24.74 15.47
CA SER A 48 -20.85 -25.71 15.33
C SER A 48 -22.05 -25.33 16.19
N LYS A 49 -23.24 -25.62 15.67
CA LYS A 49 -24.51 -25.48 16.41
C LYS A 49 -24.61 -26.45 17.59
N ASP A 50 -23.86 -27.54 17.57
CA ASP A 50 -23.81 -28.53 18.66
C ASP A 50 -23.21 -27.93 19.95
N HIS A 51 -22.55 -26.76 19.84
CA HIS A 51 -22.05 -26.01 20.98
C HIS A 51 -22.96 -24.84 21.39
N ASP A 52 -24.16 -24.73 20.83
CA ASP A 52 -25.19 -23.76 21.26
C ASP A 52 -25.92 -24.27 22.52
N VAL A 53 -25.17 -24.39 23.61
CA VAL A 53 -25.64 -24.87 24.92
C VAL A 53 -25.22 -23.85 25.96
N ASP A 54 -26.08 -23.54 26.93
CA ASP A 54 -25.70 -22.73 28.09
C ASP A 54 -24.81 -23.56 29.01
N VAL A 55 -23.58 -23.10 29.24
CA VAL A 55 -22.59 -23.78 30.09
C VAL A 55 -23.06 -23.88 31.54
N ARG A 56 -24.04 -23.07 31.95
CA ARG A 56 -24.63 -23.09 33.30
C ARG A 56 -25.63 -24.23 33.50
N ASP A 57 -26.22 -24.71 32.41
CA ASP A 57 -27.23 -25.78 32.41
C ASP A 57 -26.61 -27.17 32.16
N GLU A 58 -25.33 -27.22 31.78
CA GLU A 58 -24.58 -28.44 31.49
C GLU A 58 -23.62 -28.80 32.64
N GLU A 59 -23.43 -30.09 32.91
CA GLU A 59 -22.41 -30.53 33.86
C GLU A 59 -21.02 -30.11 33.35
N ILE A 60 -20.17 -29.60 34.24
CA ILE A 60 -18.84 -29.06 33.89
C ILE A 60 -17.98 -30.13 33.19
N GLN A 61 -18.12 -31.40 33.61
CA GLN A 61 -17.46 -32.54 32.96
C GLN A 61 -17.99 -32.81 31.55
N ALA A 62 -19.31 -32.77 31.36
CA ALA A 62 -19.95 -32.94 30.05
C ALA A 62 -19.52 -31.83 29.07
N THR A 63 -19.45 -30.59 29.55
CA THR A 63 -18.95 -29.45 28.77
C THR A 63 -17.51 -29.67 28.29
N ALA A 64 -16.62 -30.10 29.20
CA ALA A 64 -15.22 -30.35 28.86
C ALA A 64 -15.07 -31.49 27.84
N ASN A 65 -15.81 -32.59 28.02
CA ASN A 65 -15.81 -33.72 27.09
C ASN A 65 -16.30 -33.31 25.70
N ARG A 66 -17.42 -32.58 25.62
CA ARG A 66 -17.98 -32.05 24.38
C ARG A 66 -16.98 -31.15 23.63
N MET A 67 -16.28 -30.27 24.34
CA MET A 67 -15.24 -29.43 23.74
C MET A 67 -14.06 -30.27 23.24
N MET A 68 -13.62 -31.24 24.01
CA MET A 68 -12.51 -32.13 23.65
C MET A 68 -12.81 -33.03 22.44
N GLU A 69 -14.03 -33.55 22.32
CA GLU A 69 -14.48 -34.31 21.15
C GLU A 69 -14.41 -33.50 19.84
N PHE A 70 -14.43 -32.17 19.95
CA PHE A 70 -14.30 -31.26 18.82
C PHE A 70 -12.86 -30.91 18.46
N PHE A 71 -11.88 -31.19 19.33
CA PHE A 71 -10.46 -30.88 19.07
C PHE A 71 -9.88 -31.48 17.79
N PRO A 72 -10.20 -32.74 17.40
CA PRO A 72 -9.76 -33.29 16.12
C PRO A 72 -10.29 -32.49 14.91
N VAL A 73 -11.50 -31.90 15.04
CA VAL A 73 -12.10 -31.07 13.99
C VAL A 73 -11.33 -29.77 13.86
N ILE A 74 -11.02 -29.11 14.98
CA ILE A 74 -10.26 -27.84 14.97
C ILE A 74 -8.74 -28.02 14.87
N GLN A 75 -8.26 -29.27 14.76
CA GLN A 75 -6.83 -29.63 14.74
C GLN A 75 -6.06 -29.00 15.90
N TYR A 76 -6.67 -29.02 17.10
CA TYR A 76 -6.00 -28.55 18.29
C TYR A 76 -5.25 -29.70 18.94
N ASN A 77 -3.93 -29.54 19.07
CA ASN A 77 -3.07 -30.50 19.75
C ASN A 77 -2.73 -29.92 21.12
N PHE A 78 -3.35 -30.46 22.17
CA PHE A 78 -2.97 -30.12 23.53
C PHE A 78 -1.70 -30.87 23.94
N GLN A 79 -0.98 -30.31 24.92
CA GLN A 79 0.20 -30.93 25.53
C GLN A 79 -0.20 -31.57 26.86
N GLY A 80 0.26 -32.79 27.12
CA GLY A 80 -0.02 -33.52 28.37
C GLY A 80 -1.13 -34.55 28.23
N GLU A 81 -1.56 -35.11 29.37
CA GLU A 81 -2.59 -36.14 29.43
C GLU A 81 -4.01 -35.57 29.20
N PRO A 82 -4.90 -36.28 28.48
CA PRO A 82 -6.25 -35.82 28.20
C PRO A 82 -7.06 -35.49 29.45
N GLU A 83 -6.88 -36.27 30.52
CA GLU A 83 -7.56 -36.11 31.80
C GLU A 83 -7.16 -34.78 32.49
N GLN A 84 -5.86 -34.45 32.47
CA GLN A 84 -5.36 -33.20 33.03
C GLN A 84 -5.84 -31.99 32.23
N PHE A 85 -5.92 -32.13 30.90
CA PHE A 85 -6.44 -31.08 30.04
C PHE A 85 -7.95 -30.89 30.25
N ALA A 86 -8.71 -31.98 30.41
CA ALA A 86 -10.12 -31.95 30.75
C ALA A 86 -10.34 -31.21 32.09
N GLU A 87 -9.57 -31.53 33.13
CA GLU A 87 -9.62 -30.81 34.40
C GLU A 87 -9.31 -29.31 34.25
N GLY A 88 -8.32 -28.95 33.43
CA GLY A 88 -7.97 -27.56 33.15
C GLY A 88 -9.08 -26.78 32.45
N ILE A 89 -9.82 -27.43 31.54
CA ILE A 89 -11.04 -26.85 30.96
C ILE A 89 -12.13 -26.72 32.03
N GLN A 90 -12.38 -27.76 32.83
CA GLN A 90 -13.41 -27.74 33.87
C GLN A 90 -13.19 -26.60 34.88
N ARG A 91 -11.93 -26.30 35.22
CA ARG A 91 -11.55 -25.22 36.14
C ARG A 91 -11.44 -23.85 35.47
N GLY A 92 -11.61 -23.76 34.15
CA GLY A 92 -11.45 -22.50 33.40
C GLY A 92 -10.05 -21.90 33.53
N GLU A 93 -9.02 -22.75 33.58
CA GLU A 93 -7.65 -22.28 33.80
C GLU A 93 -7.15 -21.42 32.62
N ARG A 94 -6.67 -20.21 32.92
CA ARG A 94 -6.16 -19.28 31.90
C ARG A 94 -5.02 -19.89 31.07
N ALA A 95 -4.22 -20.76 31.67
CA ALA A 95 -3.12 -21.46 31.00
C ALA A 95 -3.60 -22.41 29.88
N VAL A 96 -4.86 -22.86 29.95
CA VAL A 96 -5.48 -23.80 29.01
C VAL A 96 -6.41 -23.06 28.04
N VAL A 97 -7.25 -22.16 28.55
CA VAL A 97 -8.27 -21.45 27.75
C VAL A 97 -7.64 -20.44 26.79
N TYR A 98 -6.61 -19.70 27.21
CA TYR A 98 -6.02 -18.65 26.35
C TYR A 98 -5.35 -19.23 25.09
N PRO A 99 -4.49 -20.27 25.17
CA PRO A 99 -3.93 -20.89 23.95
C PRO A 99 -5.00 -21.46 23.01
N LEU A 100 -6.09 -22.00 23.57
CA LEU A 100 -7.21 -22.52 22.78
C LEU A 100 -7.95 -21.40 22.04
N LEU A 101 -8.23 -20.28 22.73
CA LEU A 101 -8.81 -19.08 22.11
C LEU A 101 -7.90 -18.53 21.00
N VAL A 102 -6.59 -18.42 21.24
CA VAL A 102 -5.62 -17.96 20.22
C VAL A 102 -5.69 -18.87 19.00
N HIS A 103 -5.61 -20.19 19.19
CA HIS A 103 -5.63 -21.15 18.09
C HIS A 103 -6.89 -21.04 17.23
N ILE A 104 -8.06 -20.89 17.88
CA ILE A 104 -9.34 -20.81 17.19
C ILE A 104 -9.50 -19.45 16.50
N LEU A 105 -9.28 -18.36 17.22
CA LEU A 105 -9.54 -17.00 16.72
C LEU A 105 -8.58 -16.58 15.60
N GLN A 106 -7.34 -17.10 15.59
CA GLN A 106 -6.37 -16.85 14.52
C GLN A 106 -6.85 -17.38 13.16
N ARG A 107 -7.59 -18.50 13.17
CA ARG A 107 -7.99 -19.23 11.95
C ARG A 107 -9.50 -19.46 11.90
N LEU A 108 -10.29 -18.58 12.53
CA LEU A 108 -11.72 -18.79 12.68
C LEU A 108 -12.44 -19.04 11.34
N PRO A 109 -12.17 -18.32 10.23
CA PRO A 109 -12.82 -18.58 8.94
C PRO A 109 -12.51 -19.98 8.38
N ASP A 110 -11.24 -20.39 8.48
CA ASP A 110 -10.79 -21.71 8.02
C ASP A 110 -11.37 -22.83 8.89
N LEU A 111 -11.41 -22.62 10.20
CA LEU A 111 -11.99 -23.55 11.16
C LEU A 111 -13.50 -23.66 11.02
N LYS A 112 -14.22 -22.57 10.69
CA LYS A 112 -15.65 -22.61 10.34
C LYS A 112 -15.89 -23.49 9.12
N LYS A 113 -15.09 -23.31 8.06
CA LYS A 113 -15.16 -24.15 6.86
C LYS A 113 -14.85 -25.62 7.19
N ARG A 114 -13.84 -25.87 8.03
CA ARG A 114 -13.45 -27.21 8.45
C ARG A 114 -14.51 -27.89 9.30
N ALA A 115 -15.10 -27.18 10.26
CA ALA A 115 -16.23 -27.66 11.06
C ALA A 115 -17.43 -28.03 10.19
N TYR A 116 -17.78 -27.16 9.24
CA TYR A 116 -18.82 -27.44 8.25
C TYR A 116 -18.53 -28.73 7.46
N LEU A 117 -17.30 -28.89 6.94
CA LEU A 117 -16.91 -30.07 6.17
C LEU A 117 -16.86 -31.34 7.03
N ALA A 118 -16.42 -31.25 8.28
CA ALA A 118 -16.32 -32.39 9.19
C ALA A 118 -17.66 -33.08 9.42
N ARG A 119 -18.77 -32.31 9.43
CA ARG A 119 -20.13 -32.87 9.55
C ARG A 119 -20.49 -33.82 8.40
N PHE A 120 -19.94 -33.60 7.22
CA PHE A 120 -20.27 -34.39 6.02
C PHE A 120 -19.17 -35.39 5.63
N LEU A 121 -17.93 -35.16 6.06
CA LEU A 121 -16.76 -35.92 5.63
C LEU A 121 -16.19 -36.83 6.72
N ARG A 122 -16.63 -36.72 7.98
CA ARG A 122 -16.25 -37.68 9.01
C ARG A 122 -16.80 -39.05 8.63
N MET A 123 -15.94 -40.06 8.60
CA MET A 123 -16.38 -41.42 8.31
C MET A 123 -17.22 -41.94 9.46
N ILE A 124 -18.30 -42.64 9.13
CA ILE A 124 -19.05 -43.43 10.10
C ILE A 124 -18.21 -44.69 10.34
N ASP A 125 -17.91 -44.96 11.60
CA ASP A 125 -17.21 -46.17 11.99
C ASP A 125 -18.21 -47.34 11.97
N VAL A 126 -18.10 -48.19 10.96
CA VAL A 126 -19.00 -49.33 10.75
C VAL A 126 -18.22 -50.59 11.12
N PRO A 127 -18.65 -51.35 12.15
CA PRO A 127 -18.01 -52.60 12.55
C PRO A 127 -17.80 -53.56 11.37
N GLU A 128 -16.64 -54.21 11.35
CA GLU A 128 -16.25 -55.10 10.24
C GLU A 128 -17.22 -56.26 10.02
N GLU A 129 -17.90 -56.72 11.09
CA GLU A 129 -18.90 -57.79 11.05
C GLU A 129 -20.13 -57.43 10.20
N LEU A 130 -20.49 -56.15 10.11
CA LEU A 130 -21.65 -55.68 9.33
C LEU A 130 -21.35 -55.64 7.83
N PHE A 131 -20.09 -55.64 7.42
CA PHE A 131 -19.70 -55.73 6.01
C PHE A 131 -19.81 -57.13 5.43
N ALA A 132 -20.13 -58.14 6.24
CA ALA A 132 -20.48 -59.47 5.74
C ALA A 132 -21.79 -59.47 4.95
N ASP A 133 -22.68 -58.49 5.18
CA ASP A 133 -23.90 -58.29 4.42
C ASP A 133 -23.60 -57.50 3.12
N PRO A 134 -23.85 -58.10 1.93
CA PRO A 134 -23.65 -57.43 0.64
C PRO A 134 -24.41 -56.11 0.51
N GLU A 135 -25.60 -55.98 1.10
CA GLU A 135 -26.40 -54.76 0.99
C GLU A 135 -25.77 -53.59 1.77
N VAL A 136 -25.17 -53.88 2.93
CA VAL A 136 -24.46 -52.88 3.76
C VAL A 136 -23.20 -52.40 3.04
N MET A 137 -22.46 -53.32 2.40
CA MET A 137 -21.27 -52.98 1.61
C MET A 137 -21.64 -52.07 0.42
N ASP A 138 -22.70 -52.39 -0.32
CA ASP A 138 -23.17 -51.57 -1.46
C ASP A 138 -23.61 -50.17 -1.00
N LYS A 139 -24.32 -50.06 0.13
CA LYS A 139 -24.73 -48.77 0.70
C LYS A 139 -23.54 -47.95 1.19
N PHE A 140 -22.55 -48.59 1.78
CA PHE A 140 -21.33 -47.92 2.23
C PHE A 140 -20.49 -47.41 1.05
N GLN A 141 -20.47 -48.13 -0.07
CA GLN A 141 -19.84 -47.66 -1.31
C GLN A 141 -20.59 -46.45 -1.89
N GLN A 142 -21.93 -46.51 -1.98
CA GLN A 142 -22.74 -45.36 -2.42
C GLN A 142 -22.52 -44.13 -1.54
N TYR A 143 -22.36 -44.32 -0.22
CA TYR A 143 -22.03 -43.25 0.72
C TYR A 143 -20.66 -42.61 0.40
N LYS A 144 -19.63 -43.43 0.14
CA LYS A 144 -18.29 -42.93 -0.24
C LYS A 144 -18.32 -42.16 -1.55
N ASP A 145 -19.04 -42.66 -2.55
CA ASP A 145 -19.17 -42.01 -3.86
C ASP A 145 -19.89 -40.65 -3.73
N LEU A 146 -20.94 -40.58 -2.91
CA LEU A 146 -21.63 -39.32 -2.59
C LEU A 146 -20.72 -38.32 -1.86
N GLN A 147 -19.89 -38.79 -0.92
CA GLN A 147 -18.90 -37.94 -0.26
C GLN A 147 -17.87 -37.38 -1.24
N GLU A 148 -17.44 -38.16 -2.22
CA GLU A 148 -16.53 -37.71 -3.27
C GLU A 148 -17.18 -36.66 -4.19
N SER A 149 -18.40 -36.93 -4.66
CA SER A 149 -19.20 -35.97 -5.43
C SER A 149 -19.42 -34.65 -4.67
N PHE A 150 -19.67 -34.72 -3.36
CA PHE A 150 -19.76 -33.54 -2.49
C PHE A 150 -18.44 -32.76 -2.46
N LYS A 151 -17.28 -33.43 -2.30
CA LYS A 151 -15.96 -32.77 -2.30
C LYS A 151 -15.73 -32.01 -3.60
N GLU A 152 -16.04 -32.60 -4.75
CA GLU A 152 -15.86 -31.96 -6.06
C GLU A 152 -16.77 -30.75 -6.25
N THR A 153 -18.06 -30.92 -5.97
CA THR A 153 -19.07 -29.85 -6.10
C THR A 153 -18.76 -28.68 -5.16
N HIS A 154 -18.37 -28.98 -3.93
CA HIS A 154 -17.97 -27.96 -2.95
C HIS A 154 -16.70 -27.21 -3.40
N LYS A 155 -15.67 -27.92 -3.88
CA LYS A 155 -14.46 -27.29 -4.43
C LYS A 155 -14.77 -26.38 -5.63
N SER A 156 -15.64 -26.82 -6.53
CA SER A 156 -16.06 -26.01 -7.69
C SER A 156 -16.80 -24.74 -7.25
N THR A 157 -17.76 -24.89 -6.33
CA THR A 157 -18.54 -23.76 -5.78
C THR A 157 -17.66 -22.73 -5.07
N GLU A 158 -16.70 -23.19 -4.27
CA GLU A 158 -15.73 -22.31 -3.58
C GLU A 158 -14.86 -21.53 -4.57
N ARG A 159 -14.40 -22.19 -5.65
CA ARG A 159 -13.66 -21.51 -6.72
C ARG A 159 -14.49 -20.40 -7.37
N LEU A 160 -15.76 -20.69 -7.68
CA LEU A 160 -16.68 -19.72 -8.28
C LEU A 160 -17.01 -18.56 -7.32
N ARG A 161 -17.15 -18.83 -6.02
CA ARG A 161 -17.34 -17.77 -5.01
C ARG A 161 -16.12 -16.87 -4.88
N GLY A 162 -14.91 -17.44 -4.95
CA GLY A 162 -13.67 -16.67 -4.89
C GLY A 162 -13.42 -15.79 -6.13
N THR A 163 -13.95 -16.17 -7.30
CA THR A 163 -13.80 -15.41 -8.56
C THR A 163 -14.95 -14.45 -8.84
N SER A 164 -16.10 -14.58 -8.16
CA SER A 164 -17.21 -13.65 -8.32
C SER A 164 -16.82 -12.27 -7.77
N LEU A 165 -16.50 -11.35 -8.68
CA LEU A 165 -16.42 -9.90 -8.41
C LEU A 165 -17.60 -9.49 -7.52
N GLN A 166 -17.32 -8.67 -6.51
CA GLN A 166 -18.31 -8.24 -5.51
C GLN A 166 -19.47 -7.54 -6.23
N PRO A 167 -20.63 -8.20 -6.43
CA PRO A 167 -21.70 -7.63 -7.23
C PRO A 167 -22.34 -6.43 -6.53
N THR A 168 -22.10 -6.29 -5.22
CA THR A 168 -22.53 -5.18 -4.37
C THR A 168 -21.79 -3.88 -4.69
N GLU A 169 -20.47 -3.93 -4.93
CA GLU A 169 -19.69 -2.73 -5.26
C GLU A 169 -20.07 -2.21 -6.64
N LEU A 170 -20.15 -3.11 -7.63
CA LEU A 170 -20.62 -2.78 -8.98
C LEU A 170 -22.05 -2.20 -8.98
N LYS A 171 -22.97 -2.78 -8.20
CA LYS A 171 -24.33 -2.25 -8.05
C LYS A 171 -24.33 -0.85 -7.45
N ARG A 172 -23.47 -0.59 -6.46
CA ARG A 172 -23.34 0.72 -5.83
C ARG A 172 -22.79 1.75 -6.81
N GLU A 173 -21.76 1.39 -7.58
CA GLU A 173 -21.17 2.25 -8.60
C GLU A 173 -22.18 2.58 -9.70
N VAL A 174 -22.93 1.59 -10.20
CA VAL A 174 -24.00 1.81 -11.17
C VAL A 174 -25.05 2.76 -10.62
N ALA A 175 -25.53 2.56 -9.39
CA ALA A 175 -26.50 3.44 -8.77
C ALA A 175 -25.98 4.88 -8.60
N GLN A 176 -24.69 5.04 -8.27
CA GLN A 176 -24.05 6.35 -8.20
C GLN A 176 -24.01 7.02 -9.58
N LEU A 177 -23.52 6.33 -10.61
CA LEU A 177 -23.44 6.85 -11.97
C LEU A 177 -24.82 7.20 -12.54
N GLU A 178 -25.85 6.41 -12.21
CA GLU A 178 -27.24 6.71 -12.56
C GLU A 178 -27.74 8.00 -11.88
N GLY A 179 -27.42 8.18 -10.58
CA GLY A 179 -27.70 9.40 -9.85
C GLY A 179 -27.01 10.62 -10.45
N GLU A 180 -25.72 10.53 -10.74
CA GLU A 180 -24.93 11.60 -11.37
C GLU A 180 -25.47 11.96 -12.75
N LYS A 181 -25.81 10.96 -13.57
CA LYS A 181 -26.46 11.14 -14.88
C LYS A 181 -27.78 11.90 -14.75
N GLN A 182 -28.60 11.58 -13.75
CA GLN A 182 -29.89 12.25 -13.54
C GLN A 182 -29.72 13.69 -13.07
N GLN A 183 -28.74 13.96 -12.20
CA GLN A 183 -28.37 15.31 -11.80
C GLN A 183 -27.88 16.14 -13.00
N LEU A 184 -27.00 15.59 -13.83
CA LEU A 184 -26.52 16.21 -15.07
C LEU A 184 -27.66 16.53 -16.02
N LYS A 185 -28.57 15.58 -16.28
CA LYS A 185 -29.76 15.82 -17.11
C LYS A 185 -30.63 16.95 -16.55
N THR A 186 -30.84 16.99 -15.23
CA THR A 186 -31.63 18.03 -14.58
C THR A 186 -30.96 19.40 -14.74
N LYS A 187 -29.64 19.48 -14.54
CA LYS A 187 -28.87 20.71 -14.70
C LYS A 187 -28.87 21.20 -16.15
N ILE A 188 -28.71 20.29 -17.11
CA ILE A 188 -28.81 20.58 -18.55
C ILE A 188 -30.21 21.13 -18.86
N HIS A 189 -31.27 20.46 -18.40
CA HIS A 189 -32.64 20.92 -18.64
C HIS A 189 -32.91 22.31 -18.03
N GLN A 190 -32.42 22.58 -16.82
CA GLN A 190 -32.51 23.91 -16.19
C GLN A 190 -31.74 24.98 -16.96
N LEU A 191 -30.57 24.65 -17.52
CA LEU A 191 -29.80 25.57 -18.35
C LEU A 191 -30.50 25.81 -19.68
N GLU A 192 -30.94 24.76 -20.38
CA GLU A 192 -31.70 24.88 -21.63
C GLU A 192 -32.96 25.73 -21.46
N THR A 193 -33.73 25.52 -20.40
CA THR A 193 -34.96 26.31 -20.13
C THR A 193 -34.65 27.78 -19.82
N LYS A 194 -33.53 28.09 -19.18
CA LYS A 194 -33.08 29.48 -18.96
C LYS A 194 -32.59 30.13 -20.25
N LEU A 195 -31.87 29.38 -21.09
CA LEU A 195 -31.20 29.90 -22.28
C LEU A 195 -32.11 29.97 -23.51
N LYS A 196 -33.11 29.08 -23.65
CA LYS A 196 -34.15 29.13 -24.70
C LYS A 196 -35.05 30.37 -24.62
N LYS A 197 -34.92 31.20 -23.58
CA LYS A 197 -35.58 32.51 -23.49
C LYS A 197 -34.95 33.57 -24.39
N ASN A 198 -33.77 33.29 -24.97
CA ASN A 198 -33.09 34.19 -25.90
C ASN A 198 -33.36 33.77 -27.34
N ASP A 199 -33.79 34.70 -28.19
CA ASP A 199 -34.22 34.43 -29.57
C ASP A 199 -33.11 33.85 -30.49
N ASN A 200 -31.83 34.11 -30.17
CA ASN A 200 -30.67 33.63 -30.94
C ASN A 200 -29.98 32.41 -30.31
N PHE A 201 -30.61 31.74 -29.35
CA PHE A 201 -29.97 30.67 -28.56
C PHE A 201 -29.45 29.51 -29.42
N THR A 202 -30.22 29.07 -30.41
CA THR A 202 -29.87 27.92 -31.25
C THR A 202 -28.61 28.16 -32.06
N GLU A 203 -28.50 29.33 -32.71
CA GLU A 203 -27.34 29.70 -33.51
C GLU A 203 -26.10 29.93 -32.63
N LEU A 204 -26.26 30.64 -31.51
CA LEU A 204 -25.17 30.84 -30.53
C LEU A 204 -24.70 29.52 -29.90
N TYR A 205 -25.62 28.59 -29.61
CA TYR A 205 -25.29 27.28 -29.06
C TYR A 205 -24.48 26.45 -30.06
N GLU A 206 -24.85 26.44 -31.34
CA GLU A 206 -24.09 25.75 -32.37
C GLU A 206 -22.68 26.33 -32.55
N VAL A 207 -22.55 27.65 -32.62
CA VAL A 207 -21.26 28.33 -32.78
C VAL A 207 -20.36 28.11 -31.56
N THR A 208 -20.90 28.26 -30.34
CA THR A 208 -20.14 28.03 -29.10
C THR A 208 -19.79 26.56 -28.89
N SER A 209 -20.66 25.63 -29.30
CA SER A 209 -20.34 24.19 -29.27
C SER A 209 -19.23 23.84 -30.26
N LYS A 210 -19.22 24.44 -31.46
CA LYS A 210 -18.12 24.24 -32.42
C LYS A 210 -16.82 24.82 -31.89
N LEU A 211 -16.84 26.06 -31.38
CA LEU A 211 -15.66 26.69 -30.78
C LEU A 211 -15.09 25.86 -29.62
N ARG A 212 -15.95 25.33 -28.74
CA ARG A 212 -15.52 24.47 -27.64
C ARG A 212 -14.82 23.20 -28.14
N LYS A 213 -15.34 22.56 -29.18
CA LYS A 213 -14.71 21.35 -29.77
C LYS A 213 -13.35 21.67 -30.36
N GLU A 214 -13.23 22.78 -31.09
CA GLU A 214 -11.94 23.24 -31.64
C GLU A 214 -10.93 23.54 -30.52
N GLN A 215 -11.36 24.17 -29.42
CA GLN A 215 -10.50 24.41 -28.25
C GLN A 215 -10.06 23.10 -27.55
N GLU A 216 -10.96 22.12 -27.42
CA GLU A 216 -10.62 20.80 -26.87
C GLU A 216 -9.62 20.05 -27.78
N GLU A 217 -9.78 20.16 -29.11
CA GLU A 217 -8.83 19.60 -30.07
C GLU A 217 -7.48 20.32 -30.05
N GLU A 218 -7.46 21.65 -29.98
CA GLU A 218 -6.23 22.45 -29.85
C GLU A 218 -5.46 22.06 -28.58
N ALA A 219 -6.14 21.95 -27.43
CA ALA A 219 -5.54 21.53 -26.18
C ALA A 219 -4.94 20.12 -26.28
N ARG A 220 -5.68 19.17 -26.88
CA ARG A 220 -5.22 17.80 -27.10
C ARG A 220 -4.02 17.72 -28.04
N LEU A 221 -4.02 18.51 -29.11
CA LEU A 221 -2.89 18.59 -30.04
C LEU A 221 -1.65 19.20 -29.37
N SER A 222 -1.84 20.23 -28.53
CA SER A 222 -0.76 20.85 -27.76
C SER A 222 -0.11 19.88 -26.78
N GLU A 223 -0.91 19.11 -26.02
CA GLU A 223 -0.42 18.07 -25.12
C GLU A 223 0.37 17.00 -25.90
N ARG A 224 -0.19 16.52 -27.02
CA ARG A 224 0.47 15.52 -27.87
C ARG A 224 1.77 16.04 -28.49
N LEU A 225 1.83 17.31 -28.86
CA LEU A 225 3.05 17.96 -29.34
C LEU A 225 4.12 18.00 -28.25
N GLN A 226 3.75 18.35 -27.01
CA GLN A 226 4.68 18.35 -25.88
C GLN A 226 5.22 16.94 -25.58
N GLU A 227 4.35 15.92 -25.61
CA GLU A 227 4.75 14.52 -25.47
C GLU A 227 5.73 14.10 -26.57
N GLN A 228 5.43 14.44 -27.83
CA GLN A 228 6.29 14.11 -28.98
C GLN A 228 7.65 14.82 -28.88
N ILE A 229 7.68 16.10 -28.49
CA ILE A 229 8.93 16.85 -28.26
C ILE A 229 9.75 16.18 -27.15
N MET A 230 9.11 15.75 -26.07
CA MET A 230 9.80 15.06 -24.97
C MET A 230 10.36 13.70 -25.42
N GLN A 231 9.59 12.93 -26.19
CA GLN A 231 10.04 11.66 -26.75
C GLN A 231 11.20 11.83 -27.74
N LEU A 232 11.13 12.85 -28.60
CA LEU A 232 12.22 13.19 -29.54
C LEU A 232 13.50 13.52 -28.78
N LYS A 233 13.44 14.44 -27.80
CA LYS A 233 14.59 14.80 -26.96
C LYS A 233 15.18 13.59 -26.23
N GLN A 234 14.34 12.69 -25.72
CA GLN A 234 14.81 11.47 -25.08
C GLN A 234 15.52 10.53 -26.07
N SER A 235 14.98 10.42 -27.29
CA SER A 235 15.59 9.63 -28.36
C SER A 235 16.93 10.21 -28.80
N GLU A 236 17.02 11.52 -29.01
CA GLU A 236 18.25 12.25 -29.35
C GLU A 236 19.31 12.07 -28.26
N LEU A 237 18.93 12.17 -26.99
CA LEU A 237 19.84 11.93 -25.87
C LEU A 237 20.39 10.50 -25.88
N ARG A 238 19.53 9.50 -26.12
CA ARG A 238 19.95 8.09 -26.24
C ARG A 238 20.90 7.89 -27.43
N PHE A 239 20.59 8.51 -28.57
CA PHE A 239 21.46 8.46 -29.75
C PHE A 239 22.84 9.07 -29.46
N PHE A 240 22.89 10.25 -28.84
CA PHE A 240 24.15 10.90 -28.46
C PHE A 240 24.97 10.04 -27.48
N GLN A 241 24.32 9.45 -26.47
CA GLN A 241 24.98 8.53 -25.54
C GLN A 241 25.55 7.29 -26.25
N SER A 242 24.81 6.68 -27.17
CA SER A 242 25.29 5.55 -27.96
C SER A 242 26.44 5.94 -28.89
N LYS A 243 26.37 7.12 -29.53
CA LYS A 243 27.45 7.67 -30.38
C LYS A 243 28.71 7.90 -29.55
N LYS A 244 28.59 8.48 -28.36
CA LYS A 244 29.71 8.69 -27.44
C LYS A 244 30.35 7.36 -27.01
N LYS A 245 29.55 6.38 -26.59
CA LYS A 245 30.06 5.03 -26.25
C LYS A 245 30.81 4.38 -27.41
N LEU A 246 30.33 4.54 -28.64
CA LEU A 246 31.01 4.04 -29.82
C LEU A 246 32.36 4.73 -30.04
N GLN A 247 32.41 6.07 -29.89
CA GLN A 247 33.66 6.83 -29.96
C GLN A 247 34.65 6.41 -28.88
N ASP A 248 34.18 6.22 -27.64
CA ASP A 248 35.01 5.77 -26.52
C ASP A 248 35.59 4.37 -26.79
N VAL A 249 34.79 3.44 -27.32
CA VAL A 249 35.26 2.09 -27.72
C VAL A 249 36.26 2.14 -28.88
N GLN A 250 36.03 2.99 -29.88
CA GLN A 250 36.97 3.18 -30.99
C GLN A 250 38.30 3.79 -30.52
N ALA A 251 38.24 4.80 -29.64
CA ALA A 251 39.43 5.42 -29.06
C ALA A 251 40.20 4.43 -28.16
N ALA A 252 39.48 3.64 -27.36
CA ALA A 252 40.02 2.57 -26.53
C ALA A 252 40.73 1.49 -27.37
N SER A 253 40.16 1.13 -28.53
CA SER A 253 40.76 0.16 -29.47
C SER A 253 42.06 0.65 -30.12
N HIS A 254 42.29 1.96 -30.15
CA HIS A 254 43.46 2.55 -30.81
C HIS A 254 44.57 3.00 -29.85
N GLN A 255 44.30 3.21 -28.55
CA GLN A 255 45.25 3.88 -27.65
C GLN A 255 45.42 3.31 -26.22
N GLY A 256 44.68 2.29 -25.75
CA GLY A 256 44.70 1.91 -24.33
C GLY A 256 45.29 0.55 -23.99
N THR A 257 46.26 0.49 -23.08
CA THR A 257 46.50 -0.71 -22.26
C THR A 257 45.27 -0.96 -21.37
N GLY A 258 44.97 -2.22 -21.04
CA GLY A 258 43.77 -2.57 -20.26
C GLY A 258 43.65 -1.85 -18.90
N GLU A 259 44.77 -1.48 -18.28
CA GLU A 259 44.80 -0.73 -17.02
C GLU A 259 44.32 0.72 -17.15
N GLU A 260 44.65 1.41 -18.25
CA GLU A 260 44.21 2.80 -18.46
C GLU A 260 42.71 2.89 -18.77
N LEU A 261 42.20 1.86 -19.47
CA LEU A 261 40.77 1.65 -19.70
C LEU A 261 40.00 1.44 -18.40
N LEU A 262 40.50 0.58 -17.51
CA LEU A 262 39.90 0.33 -16.21
C LEU A 262 39.86 1.60 -15.36
N ARG A 263 40.94 2.38 -15.34
CA ARG A 263 41.01 3.64 -14.58
C ARG A 263 39.97 4.67 -15.05
N ARG A 264 39.80 4.84 -16.37
CA ARG A 264 38.77 5.73 -16.92
C ARG A 264 37.35 5.25 -16.57
N LEU A 265 37.10 3.94 -16.66
CA LEU A 265 35.82 3.36 -16.27
C LEU A 265 35.53 3.54 -14.77
N GLU A 266 36.54 3.42 -13.91
CA GLU A 266 36.41 3.69 -12.48
C GLU A 266 36.04 5.14 -12.21
N GLU A 267 36.68 6.09 -12.89
CA GLU A 267 36.35 7.53 -12.79
C GLU A 267 34.92 7.82 -13.27
N ASP A 268 34.49 7.22 -14.39
CA ASP A 268 33.12 7.36 -14.90
C ASP A 268 32.07 6.74 -13.97
N VAL A 269 32.37 5.58 -13.37
CA VAL A 269 31.50 4.93 -12.37
C VAL A 269 31.39 5.80 -11.12
N GLN A 270 32.50 6.37 -10.65
CA GLN A 270 32.48 7.30 -9.51
C GLN A 270 31.66 8.56 -9.81
N MET A 271 31.82 9.15 -11.01
CA MET A 271 31.04 10.31 -11.42
C MET A 271 29.55 9.99 -11.57
N THR A 272 29.23 8.84 -12.15
CA THR A 272 27.84 8.36 -12.27
C THR A 272 27.23 8.13 -10.89
N ARG A 273 28.00 7.58 -9.94
CA ARG A 273 27.57 7.37 -8.56
C ARG A 273 27.26 8.69 -7.86
N ILE A 274 28.11 9.71 -8.02
CA ILE A 274 27.85 11.05 -7.44
C ILE A 274 26.58 11.67 -8.06
N LEU A 275 26.39 11.53 -9.37
CA LEU A 275 25.20 12.06 -10.04
C LEU A 275 23.92 11.35 -9.57
N CYS A 276 23.93 10.02 -9.49
CA CYS A 276 22.76 9.22 -9.11
C CYS A 276 22.44 9.28 -7.62
N LEU A 277 23.44 9.38 -6.74
CA LEU A 277 23.23 9.36 -5.29
C LEU A 277 23.06 10.75 -4.68
N GLU A 278 23.70 11.78 -5.23
CA GLU A 278 23.66 13.13 -4.64
C GLU A 278 22.84 14.11 -5.51
N LYS A 279 23.22 14.32 -6.76
CA LYS A 279 22.71 15.44 -7.57
C LYS A 279 21.29 15.22 -8.10
N LEU A 280 21.05 14.11 -8.81
CA LEU A 280 19.74 13.83 -9.40
C LEU A 280 18.63 13.70 -8.34
N PRO A 281 18.82 12.99 -7.20
CA PRO A 281 17.81 12.95 -6.15
C PRO A 281 17.50 14.34 -5.57
N SER A 282 18.53 15.16 -5.32
CA SER A 282 18.34 16.53 -4.85
C SER A 282 17.52 17.37 -5.83
N ASP A 283 17.87 17.33 -7.13
CA ASP A 283 17.18 18.12 -8.16
C ASP A 283 15.73 17.65 -8.36
N ILE A 284 15.49 16.32 -8.34
CA ILE A 284 14.15 15.73 -8.41
C ILE A 284 13.33 16.20 -7.21
N GLN A 285 13.89 16.14 -6.00
CA GLN A 285 13.19 16.56 -4.78
C GLN A 285 12.85 18.05 -4.82
N GLN A 286 13.77 18.91 -5.29
CA GLN A 286 13.51 20.34 -5.47
C GLN A 286 12.37 20.59 -6.47
N LYS A 287 12.36 19.89 -7.62
CA LYS A 287 11.28 20.00 -8.61
C LYS A 287 9.94 19.48 -8.07
N GLN A 288 9.94 18.36 -7.36
CA GLN A 288 8.74 17.81 -6.72
C GLN A 288 8.18 18.77 -5.66
N ASN A 289 9.03 19.38 -4.84
CA ASN A 289 8.62 20.37 -3.85
C ASN A 289 8.01 21.61 -4.51
N ARG A 290 8.62 22.10 -5.60
CA ARG A 290 8.06 23.22 -6.37
C ARG A 290 6.71 22.87 -7.00
N LEU A 291 6.55 21.66 -7.52
CA LEU A 291 5.29 21.19 -8.10
C LEU A 291 4.21 21.14 -7.02
N LYS A 292 4.51 20.56 -5.85
CA LYS A 292 3.59 20.55 -4.70
C LYS A 292 3.18 21.97 -4.29
N GLN A 293 4.12 22.91 -4.19
CA GLN A 293 3.82 24.31 -3.87
C GLN A 293 2.86 24.93 -4.89
N ILE A 294 3.09 24.72 -6.19
CA ILE A 294 2.22 25.23 -7.25
C ILE A 294 0.83 24.59 -7.18
N GLN A 295 0.75 23.27 -6.94
CA GLN A 295 -0.53 22.58 -6.75
C GLN A 295 -1.30 23.15 -5.56
N THR A 296 -0.63 23.36 -4.43
CA THR A 296 -1.25 23.99 -3.25
C THR A 296 -1.75 25.40 -3.57
N ILE A 297 -0.99 26.18 -4.34
CA ILE A 297 -1.42 27.53 -4.79
C ILE A 297 -2.65 27.45 -5.71
N LEU A 298 -2.73 26.46 -6.60
CA LEU A 298 -3.88 26.26 -7.48
C LEU A 298 -5.13 25.77 -6.74
N GLU A 299 -4.95 25.00 -5.66
CA GLU A 299 -6.02 24.49 -4.80
C GLU A 299 -6.53 25.52 -3.77
N LEU A 300 -5.72 26.56 -3.48
CA LEU A 300 -6.12 27.63 -2.59
C LEU A 300 -7.24 28.48 -3.25
N PRO A 301 -8.33 28.80 -2.50
CA PRO A 301 -9.31 29.77 -2.98
C PRO A 301 -8.64 31.13 -3.23
N SER A 302 -9.18 31.94 -4.13
CA SER A 302 -8.62 33.25 -4.48
C SER A 302 -8.42 34.11 -3.22
N ILE A 303 -7.16 34.25 -2.81
CA ILE A 303 -6.75 35.00 -1.62
C ILE A 303 -6.91 36.50 -1.93
N GLU A 304 -7.63 37.23 -1.08
CA GLU A 304 -7.76 38.68 -1.20
C GLU A 304 -6.44 39.39 -0.82
N GLU A 305 -6.12 40.53 -1.44
CA GLU A 305 -4.87 41.28 -1.18
C GLU A 305 -4.66 41.60 0.31
N LEU A 306 -5.74 41.70 1.09
CA LEU A 306 -5.69 41.93 2.54
C LEU A 306 -5.09 40.74 3.29
N GLN A 307 -5.46 39.51 2.91
CA GLN A 307 -4.95 38.27 3.52
C GLN A 307 -3.46 38.07 3.22
N ILE A 308 -2.98 38.51 2.05
CA ILE A 308 -1.55 38.50 1.70
C ILE A 308 -0.78 39.47 2.62
N LYS A 309 -1.32 40.66 2.88
CA LYS A 309 -0.70 41.63 3.79
C LYS A 309 -0.63 41.12 5.23
N ASP A 310 -1.69 40.45 5.70
CA ASP A 310 -1.71 39.85 7.03
C ASP A 310 -0.68 38.73 7.17
N LEU A 311 -0.56 37.85 6.15
CA LEU A 311 0.45 36.80 6.11
C LEU A 311 1.88 37.37 6.03
N GLN A 312 2.10 38.44 5.26
CA GLN A 312 3.39 39.14 5.22
C GLN A 312 3.73 39.76 6.58
N GLY A 313 2.76 40.34 7.28
CA GLY A 313 2.93 40.85 8.64
C GLY A 313 3.29 39.74 9.63
N ALA A 314 2.64 38.58 9.54
CA ALA A 314 2.95 37.42 10.36
C ALA A 314 4.36 36.87 10.08
N ILE A 315 4.78 36.80 8.81
CA ILE A 315 6.14 36.40 8.43
C ILE A 315 7.17 37.37 9.02
N GLN A 316 6.95 38.69 8.88
CA GLN A 316 7.87 39.69 9.46
C GLN A 316 7.95 39.59 10.98
N GLN A 317 6.84 39.30 11.65
CA GLN A 317 6.82 39.10 13.09
C GLN A 317 7.61 37.84 13.51
N GLU A 318 7.46 36.74 12.78
CA GLU A 318 8.21 35.51 13.05
C GLU A 318 9.69 35.64 12.67
N GLU A 319 10.04 36.34 11.59
CA GLU A 319 11.43 36.69 11.26
C GLU A 319 12.06 37.54 12.36
N GLY A 320 11.32 38.49 12.92
CA GLY A 320 11.72 39.25 14.11
C GLY A 320 11.97 38.34 15.32
N ARG A 321 11.07 37.40 15.61
CA ARG A 321 11.24 36.41 16.69
C ARG A 321 12.44 35.51 16.47
N ILE A 322 12.67 35.04 15.25
CA ILE A 322 13.83 34.21 14.88
C ILE A 322 15.12 35.01 15.08
N SER A 323 15.14 36.27 14.65
CA SER A 323 16.27 37.17 14.86
C SER A 323 16.54 37.41 16.35
N ASP A 324 15.50 37.66 17.15
CA ASP A 324 15.61 37.86 18.59
C ASP A 324 16.08 36.60 19.31
N LEU A 325 15.54 35.43 18.95
CA LEU A 325 15.98 34.13 19.47
C LEU A 325 17.42 33.82 19.05
N GLY A 326 17.81 34.17 17.82
CA GLY A 326 19.17 34.07 17.32
C GLY A 326 20.14 34.96 18.11
N ALA A 327 19.73 36.20 18.41
CA ALA A 327 20.49 37.12 19.25
C ALA A 327 20.57 36.64 20.70
N GLN A 328 19.51 36.03 21.25
CA GLN A 328 19.51 35.42 22.57
C GLN A 328 20.38 34.17 22.63
N LEU A 329 20.39 33.34 21.58
CA LEU A 329 21.30 32.19 21.42
C LEU A 329 22.76 32.64 21.36
N ALA A 330 23.06 33.69 20.59
CA ALA A 330 24.39 34.28 20.52
C ALA A 330 24.84 34.89 21.86
N ARG A 331 23.92 35.44 22.66
CA ARG A 331 24.20 35.97 24.01
C ARG A 331 24.34 34.87 25.08
N ARG A 332 23.66 33.74 24.91
CA ARG A 332 23.76 32.57 25.81
C ARG A 332 24.99 31.69 25.54
N GLN A 333 25.54 31.73 24.33
CA GLN A 333 26.80 31.05 24.01
C GLN A 333 27.96 31.77 24.72
N GLN A 334 28.53 31.11 25.73
CA GLN A 334 29.78 31.58 26.34
C GLN A 334 30.95 31.35 25.36
N PRO A 335 31.94 32.28 25.31
CA PRO A 335 33.06 32.23 24.35
C PRO A 335 34.05 31.04 24.51
N GLY A 336 33.74 30.05 25.35
CA GLY A 336 34.54 28.83 25.56
C GLY A 336 33.98 27.54 24.97
N ASP A 337 32.72 27.53 24.50
CA ASP A 337 32.03 26.31 23.99
C ASP A 337 31.97 26.26 22.44
N ASP A 338 32.74 27.15 21.79
CA ASP A 338 32.58 27.52 20.38
C ASP A 338 33.33 26.61 19.37
N LYS A 339 33.70 25.39 19.78
CA LYS A 339 34.36 24.44 18.86
C LYS A 339 33.43 24.08 17.70
N LEU A 340 32.13 23.91 17.97
CA LEU A 340 31.12 23.57 16.97
C LEU A 340 30.87 24.70 15.94
N SER A 341 31.01 25.97 16.31
CA SER A 341 30.87 27.08 15.36
C SER A 341 32.00 27.11 14.35
N MET A 342 33.24 26.88 14.80
CA MET A 342 34.37 26.71 13.90
C MET A 342 34.16 25.54 12.93
N TYR A 343 33.65 24.39 13.41
CA TYR A 343 33.33 23.26 12.53
C TYR A 343 32.17 23.57 11.56
N ARG A 344 31.14 24.31 11.98
CA ARG A 344 30.06 24.76 11.09
C ARG A 344 30.57 25.72 10.02
N GLN A 345 31.40 26.68 10.41
CA GLN A 345 31.99 27.64 9.48
C GLN A 345 32.95 26.94 8.51
N GLN A 346 33.77 26.01 8.99
CA GLN A 346 34.64 25.20 8.16
C GLN A 346 33.84 24.30 7.21
N ALA A 347 32.77 23.66 7.68
CA ALA A 347 31.87 22.86 6.85
C ALA A 347 31.18 23.70 5.77
N LEU A 348 30.75 24.93 6.09
CA LEU A 348 30.20 25.87 5.11
C LEU A 348 31.24 26.29 4.07
N ILE A 349 32.48 26.58 4.50
CA ILE A 349 33.58 26.92 3.58
C ILE A 349 33.89 25.72 2.66
N VAL A 350 33.93 24.51 3.20
CA VAL A 350 34.18 23.28 2.43
C VAL A 350 33.02 22.98 1.48
N ALA A 351 31.77 23.14 1.92
CA ALA A 351 30.58 22.98 1.09
C ALA A 351 30.57 23.99 -0.07
N ARG A 352 30.88 25.25 0.21
CA ARG A 352 30.98 26.31 -0.81
C ARG A 352 32.11 26.02 -1.80
N LYS A 353 33.29 25.60 -1.32
CA LYS A 353 34.40 25.15 -2.19
C LYS A 353 34.01 23.94 -3.04
N LYS A 354 33.29 22.95 -2.48
CA LYS A 354 32.76 21.79 -3.23
C LYS A 354 31.79 22.27 -4.31
N GLN A 355 30.92 23.23 -3.99
CA GLN A 355 29.97 23.79 -4.94
C GLN A 355 30.67 24.57 -6.06
N ASP A 356 31.59 25.48 -5.75
CA ASP A 356 32.37 26.24 -6.73
C ASP A 356 33.17 25.29 -7.67
N ALA A 357 33.75 24.22 -7.11
CA ALA A 357 34.47 23.21 -7.89
C ALA A 357 33.52 22.42 -8.82
N LEU A 358 32.32 22.08 -8.35
CA LEU A 358 31.30 21.41 -9.16
C LEU A 358 30.79 22.31 -10.29
N GLU A 359 30.58 23.60 -10.02
CA GLU A 359 30.17 24.59 -11.03
C GLU A 359 31.27 24.78 -12.09
N ARG A 360 32.54 24.90 -11.69
CA ARG A 360 33.67 24.93 -12.62
C ARG A 360 33.78 23.66 -13.46
N LEU A 361 33.55 22.49 -12.85
CA LEU A 361 33.56 21.21 -13.56
C LEU A 361 32.39 21.11 -14.55
N GLN A 362 31.22 21.65 -14.22
CA GLN A 362 30.09 21.76 -15.16
C GLN A 362 30.43 22.70 -16.32
N MET A 363 30.94 23.90 -16.05
CA MET A 363 31.36 24.84 -17.10
C MET A 363 32.38 24.22 -18.05
N ARG A 364 33.42 23.57 -17.53
CA ARG A 364 34.42 22.87 -18.36
C ARG A 364 33.83 21.70 -19.15
N LYS A 365 32.85 20.99 -18.59
CA LYS A 365 32.14 19.91 -19.31
C LYS A 365 31.25 20.46 -20.42
N ASP A 366 30.61 21.59 -20.21
CA ASP A 366 29.78 22.23 -21.22
C ASP A 366 30.65 22.84 -22.34
N GLU A 367 31.78 23.48 -22.00
CA GLU A 367 32.80 23.90 -22.98
C GLU A 367 33.35 22.71 -23.79
N LEU A 368 33.64 21.57 -23.14
CA LEU A 368 34.08 20.36 -23.84
C LEU A 368 33.01 19.86 -24.82
N ARG A 369 31.74 19.83 -24.40
CA ARG A 369 30.63 19.42 -25.29
C ARG A 369 30.46 20.36 -26.47
N GLU A 370 30.59 21.66 -26.26
CA GLU A 370 30.48 22.67 -27.32
C GLU A 370 31.62 22.48 -28.35
N VAL A 371 32.85 22.32 -27.88
CA VAL A 371 34.01 22.03 -28.76
C VAL A 371 33.84 20.68 -29.47
N GLU A 372 33.35 19.63 -28.80
CA GLU A 372 33.06 18.34 -29.42
C GLU A 372 31.95 18.42 -30.49
N GLN A 373 30.94 19.26 -30.27
CA GLN A 373 29.90 19.55 -31.26
C GLN A 373 30.48 20.29 -32.45
N GLU A 374 31.25 21.36 -32.25
CA GLU A 374 31.92 22.09 -33.33
C GLU A 374 32.87 21.19 -34.15
N LEU A 375 33.58 20.28 -33.48
CA LEU A 375 34.52 19.35 -34.13
C LEU A 375 33.77 18.29 -34.94
N ASN A 376 32.63 17.80 -34.44
CA ASN A 376 31.74 16.92 -35.21
C ASN A 376 31.11 17.64 -36.40
N GLU A 377 30.62 18.87 -36.25
CA GLU A 377 30.10 19.67 -37.36
C GLU A 377 31.16 19.95 -38.41
N ARG A 378 32.40 20.27 -38.00
CA ARG A 378 33.53 20.46 -38.91
C ARG A 378 33.90 19.16 -39.62
N ARG A 379 33.87 18.02 -38.92
CA ARG A 379 34.10 16.69 -39.52
C ARG A 379 33.03 16.31 -40.53
N GLU A 380 31.76 16.60 -40.25
CA GLU A 380 30.65 16.39 -41.18
C GLU A 380 30.77 17.32 -42.41
N LYS A 381 31.21 18.57 -42.22
CA LYS A 381 31.50 19.51 -43.33
C LYS A 381 32.73 19.11 -44.15
N SER A 382 33.79 18.58 -43.53
CA SER A 382 35.00 18.13 -44.25
C SER A 382 34.87 16.74 -44.88
N GLY A 383 33.96 15.89 -44.38
CA GLY A 383 33.64 14.58 -44.96
C GLY A 383 32.72 14.66 -46.18
N GLY A 384 32.21 15.84 -46.53
CA GLY A 384 31.40 16.10 -47.72
C GLY A 384 32.18 16.59 -48.95
N THR A 385 33.51 16.71 -48.87
CA THR A 385 34.38 17.14 -49.99
C THR A 385 35.44 16.10 -50.33
N GLY A 386 35.00 14.85 -50.51
CA GLY A 386 35.81 13.74 -51.04
C GLY A 386 35.02 12.94 -52.05
#